data_AF-A0A3Q3AXJ5-F1
#
_entry.id   AF-A0A3Q3AXJ5-F1
#
_cell.length_a   1.000
_cell.length_b   1.000
_cell.length_c   1.000
_cell.angle_alpha   90.00
_cell.angle_beta   90.00
_cell.angle_gamma   90.00
#
_symmetry.space_group_name_H-M   'P 1'
#
loop_
_entity.id
_entity.type
_entity.pdbx_description
1 polymer ?
#
loop_
_entity_poly.entity_id
_entity_poly.type
_entity_poly.pdbx_seq_one_letter_code
_entity_poly.pdbx_strand_id
1 'polypeptide(L)'
;MGNLLKVLTCTDLEQEPNFFLDFENAQPTEAEREVWEQVDVVLKDAKGILDELQAYKGAGQEIREAIQNPNNEALQEQAWAAVVPLVGRLKKFYEFSQRLEAALHSLLGALTNEAYSDPTQHLEREQALAKQFAEILHFTLRFDELKMTNPAIQNDFSYYRRTLSRMRLNNVPAEGENEVNNELANRISLFYADATPMLKTLSDGTTKFVSENKNLPIENTTDCLSTMASVCKVMLETEDYRRRFTSEETVPFCLRVMVGVIILYDHVHPVGAFAKSSKIDMKGCIKVLKDEPQNNVEGLLNALRYTTKHLNDESTNKTIKSMLQKD
;
A
#
# COMPACT_ATOMS: atom_id res chain seq x y z
N MET A 1 5.18 34.71 10.99
CA MET A 1 3.73 34.98 10.78
C MET A 1 2.95 33.78 11.28
N GLY A 2 2.91 33.62 12.61
CA GLY A 2 2.12 32.58 13.26
C GLY A 2 0.71 33.06 13.57
N ASN A 3 -0.18 32.11 13.80
CA ASN A 3 -1.49 32.27 14.44
C ASN A 3 -2.61 32.98 13.66
N LEU A 4 -2.92 32.50 12.44
CA LEU A 4 -4.27 32.67 11.86
C LEU A 4 -5.17 31.43 12.03
N LEU A 5 -4.61 30.28 12.43
CA LEU A 5 -5.37 29.04 12.69
C LEU A 5 -6.16 29.02 14.01
N LYS A 6 -5.94 29.97 14.92
CA LYS A 6 -6.64 30.04 16.22
C LYS A 6 -8.01 30.76 16.19
N VAL A 7 -8.44 31.30 15.05
CA VAL A 7 -9.63 32.18 14.98
C VAL A 7 -10.89 31.46 14.43
N LEU A 8 -10.81 30.20 14.02
CA LEU A 8 -11.96 29.40 13.56
C LEU A 8 -12.25 28.23 14.50
N THR A 9 -12.31 28.51 15.80
CA THR A 9 -12.63 27.53 16.84
C THR A 9 -14.08 27.04 16.75
N CYS A 10 -14.29 25.92 16.05
CA CYS A 10 -15.42 25.02 16.36
C CYS A 10 -15.02 24.22 17.61
N THR A 11 -15.72 24.45 18.71
CA THR A 11 -15.32 24.04 20.07
C THR A 11 -15.64 22.58 20.41
N ASP A 12 -16.00 21.76 19.43
CA ASP A 12 -16.48 20.38 19.63
C ASP A 12 -15.47 19.27 19.27
N LEU A 13 -14.25 19.62 18.82
CA LEU A 13 -13.20 18.67 18.38
C LEU A 13 -11.98 18.63 19.31
N GLU A 14 -12.15 18.79 20.63
CA GLU A 14 -11.02 18.86 21.58
C GLU A 14 -10.13 17.60 21.62
N GLN A 15 -10.54 16.48 21.01
CA GLN A 15 -9.79 15.21 20.98
C GLN A 15 -9.23 14.82 19.59
N GLU A 16 -9.51 15.58 18.53
CA GLU A 16 -9.07 15.24 17.17
C GLU A 16 -8.03 16.24 16.65
N PRO A 17 -7.08 15.80 15.81
CA PRO A 17 -6.04 16.68 15.28
C PRO A 17 -6.67 17.82 14.45
N ASN A 18 -6.49 19.05 14.92
CA ASN A 18 -7.05 20.27 14.31
C ASN A 18 -6.10 20.92 13.30
N PHE A 19 -5.54 20.12 12.39
CA PHE A 19 -4.68 20.60 11.31
C PHE A 19 -4.99 19.90 9.99
N PHE A 20 -4.50 20.49 8.90
CA PHE A 20 -4.76 20.03 7.53
C PHE A 20 -3.44 19.61 6.88
N LEU A 21 -3.44 18.43 6.25
CA LEU A 21 -2.32 17.96 5.44
C LEU A 21 -2.52 18.40 3.98
N ASP A 22 -1.62 19.24 3.48
CA ASP A 22 -1.68 19.72 2.10
C ASP A 22 -1.12 18.70 1.11
N PHE A 23 -1.91 17.67 0.80
CA PHE A 23 -1.55 16.65 -0.18
C PHE A 23 -1.41 17.19 -1.61
N GLU A 24 -1.98 18.35 -1.92
CA GLU A 24 -1.92 18.93 -3.26
C GLU A 24 -0.59 19.68 -3.45
N ASN A 25 -0.22 20.55 -2.52
CA ASN A 25 0.82 21.55 -2.76
C ASN A 25 2.04 21.48 -1.82
N ALA A 26 2.07 20.61 -0.81
CA ALA A 26 3.21 20.53 0.12
C ALA A 26 4.56 20.41 -0.61
N GLN A 27 5.51 21.26 -0.21
CA GLN A 27 6.89 21.32 -0.73
C GLN A 27 7.88 21.01 0.40
N PRO A 28 9.01 20.32 0.11
CA PRO A 28 9.97 19.96 1.13
C PRO A 28 10.65 21.19 1.73
N THR A 29 10.72 21.21 3.06
CA THR A 29 11.64 22.09 3.79
C THR A 29 13.09 21.65 3.61
N GLU A 30 14.05 22.47 4.05
CA GLU A 30 15.47 22.10 3.98
C GLU A 30 15.79 20.86 4.84
N ALA A 31 15.09 20.69 5.97
CA ALA A 31 15.24 19.52 6.83
C ALA A 31 14.71 18.22 6.19
N GLU A 32 13.69 18.33 5.34
CA GLU A 32 13.08 17.18 4.67
C GLU A 32 13.83 16.77 3.39
N ARG A 33 14.63 17.67 2.80
CA ARG A 33 15.11 17.53 1.42
C ARG A 33 15.84 16.22 1.14
N GLU A 34 16.73 15.80 2.03
CA GLU A 34 17.51 14.57 1.82
C GLU A 34 16.60 13.34 1.72
N VAL A 35 15.72 13.16 2.69
CA VAL A 35 14.76 12.04 2.72
C VAL A 35 13.78 12.17 1.55
N TRP A 36 13.32 13.39 1.29
CA TRP A 36 12.37 13.66 0.22
C TRP A 36 12.92 13.28 -1.15
N GLU A 37 14.17 13.65 -1.46
CA GLU A 37 14.82 13.32 -2.74
C GLU A 37 15.01 11.81 -2.90
N GLN A 38 15.38 11.09 -1.83
CA GLN A 38 15.53 9.64 -1.86
C GLN A 38 14.21 8.94 -2.20
N VAL A 39 13.10 9.40 -1.59
CA VAL A 39 11.77 8.82 -1.77
C VAL A 39 11.15 9.23 -3.12
N ASP A 40 11.40 10.46 -3.56
CA ASP A 40 10.90 11.01 -4.83
C ASP A 40 11.39 10.20 -6.04
N VAL A 41 12.62 9.68 -5.99
CA VAL A 41 13.15 8.77 -7.03
C VAL A 41 12.29 7.49 -7.15
N VAL A 42 11.83 6.94 -6.02
CA VAL A 42 10.97 5.74 -6.02
C VAL A 42 9.56 6.09 -6.50
N LEU A 43 9.00 7.21 -6.05
CA LEU A 43 7.66 7.65 -6.43
C LEU A 43 7.53 8.03 -7.91
N LYS A 44 8.59 8.62 -8.50
CA LYS A 44 8.65 8.89 -9.96
C LYS A 44 8.53 7.62 -10.80
N ASP A 45 9.11 6.51 -10.34
CA ASP A 45 9.02 5.22 -11.01
C ASP A 45 7.67 4.52 -10.78
N ALA A 46 6.97 4.84 -9.68
CA ALA A 46 5.71 4.20 -9.28
C ALA A 46 4.62 4.31 -10.36
N LYS A 47 4.53 5.45 -11.06
CA LYS A 47 3.58 5.65 -12.16
C LYS A 47 3.81 4.65 -13.30
N GLY A 48 5.07 4.46 -13.71
CA GLY A 48 5.41 3.51 -14.77
C GLY A 48 5.10 2.06 -14.38
N ILE A 49 5.25 1.72 -13.09
CA ILE A 49 4.87 0.40 -12.56
C ILE A 49 3.35 0.16 -12.67
N LEU A 50 2.53 1.16 -12.30
CA LEU A 50 1.07 1.07 -12.44
C LEU A 50 0.64 0.97 -13.90
N ASP A 51 1.23 1.78 -14.80
CA ASP A 51 0.92 1.75 -16.23
C ASP A 51 1.25 0.38 -16.85
N GLU A 52 2.38 -0.23 -16.47
CA GLU A 52 2.75 -1.57 -16.92
C GLU A 52 1.83 -2.67 -16.39
N LEU A 53 1.39 -2.57 -15.13
CA LEU A 53 0.44 -3.51 -14.53
C LEU A 53 -0.95 -3.39 -15.17
N GLN A 54 -1.42 -2.17 -15.41
CA GLN A 54 -2.66 -1.90 -16.11
C GLN A 54 -2.66 -2.48 -17.53
N ALA A 55 -1.51 -2.45 -18.20
CA ALA A 55 -1.31 -3.01 -19.53
C ALA A 55 -1.03 -4.53 -19.55
N TYR A 56 -1.05 -5.21 -18.40
CA TYR A 56 -0.75 -6.64 -18.29
C TYR A 56 -1.93 -7.50 -18.77
N LYS A 57 -1.87 -7.99 -20.01
CA LYS A 57 -2.91 -8.82 -20.64
C LYS A 57 -2.82 -10.32 -20.29
N GLY A 58 -1.63 -10.78 -19.91
CA GLY A 58 -1.33 -12.19 -19.72
C GLY A 58 -1.11 -12.99 -21.00
N ALA A 59 -0.59 -14.21 -20.88
CA ALA A 59 -0.33 -15.17 -21.97
C ALA A 59 -1.30 -16.38 -21.94
N GLY A 60 -2.50 -16.19 -21.39
CA GLY A 60 -3.42 -17.29 -21.09
C GLY A 60 -3.96 -18.05 -22.31
N GLN A 61 -3.95 -17.47 -23.51
CA GLN A 61 -4.34 -18.19 -24.73
C GLN A 61 -3.23 -19.14 -25.17
N GLU A 62 -2.02 -18.61 -25.36
CA GLU A 62 -0.84 -19.33 -25.80
C GLU A 62 -0.51 -20.47 -24.82
N ILE A 63 -0.59 -20.19 -23.50
CA ILE A 63 -0.40 -21.19 -22.44
C ILE A 63 -1.41 -22.33 -22.55
N ARG A 64 -2.70 -22.04 -22.80
CA ARG A 64 -3.73 -23.08 -22.93
C ARG A 64 -3.51 -23.95 -24.16
N GLU A 65 -3.19 -23.34 -25.30
CA GLU A 65 -2.91 -24.06 -26.54
C GLU A 65 -1.70 -24.99 -26.40
N ALA A 66 -0.63 -24.51 -25.75
CA ALA A 66 0.55 -25.31 -25.42
C ALA A 66 0.25 -26.47 -24.47
N ILE A 67 -0.57 -26.26 -23.43
CA ILE A 67 -0.95 -27.33 -22.50
C ILE A 67 -1.81 -28.41 -23.17
N GLN A 68 -2.72 -28.01 -24.07
CA GLN A 68 -3.59 -28.94 -24.80
C GLN A 68 -2.84 -29.77 -25.85
N ASN A 69 -1.72 -29.25 -26.36
CA ASN A 69 -0.92 -29.87 -27.41
C ASN A 69 0.56 -30.02 -26.98
N PRO A 70 0.85 -30.85 -25.97
CA PRO A 70 2.18 -30.90 -25.34
C PRO A 70 3.29 -31.38 -26.27
N ASN A 71 2.96 -32.11 -27.34
CA ASN A 71 3.92 -32.62 -28.33
C ASN A 71 4.16 -31.65 -29.50
N ASN A 72 3.47 -30.50 -29.55
CA ASN A 72 3.65 -29.50 -30.60
C ASN A 72 4.68 -28.45 -30.15
N GLU A 73 5.91 -28.59 -30.62
CA GLU A 73 7.04 -27.71 -30.25
C GLU A 73 6.78 -26.23 -30.58
N ALA A 74 6.17 -25.93 -31.74
CA ALA A 74 5.87 -24.56 -32.14
C ALA A 74 4.92 -23.85 -31.14
N LEU A 75 3.93 -24.59 -30.61
CA LEU A 75 3.03 -24.04 -29.58
C LEU A 75 3.74 -23.87 -28.22
N GLN A 76 4.68 -24.74 -27.87
CA GLN A 76 5.49 -24.57 -26.65
C GLN A 76 6.38 -23.32 -26.75
N GLU A 77 7.04 -23.12 -27.89
CA GLU A 77 7.88 -21.95 -28.16
C GLU A 77 7.07 -20.66 -28.17
N GLN A 78 5.87 -20.66 -28.77
CA GLN A 78 4.98 -19.51 -28.79
C GLN A 78 4.53 -19.11 -27.37
N ALA A 79 4.11 -20.08 -26.55
CA ALA A 79 3.75 -19.81 -25.15
C ALA A 79 4.94 -19.32 -24.33
N TRP A 80 6.13 -19.86 -24.57
CA TRP A 80 7.36 -19.41 -23.93
C TRP A 80 7.72 -17.97 -24.32
N ALA A 81 7.71 -17.66 -25.61
CA ALA A 81 7.99 -16.33 -26.13
C ALA A 81 7.00 -15.27 -25.62
N ALA A 82 5.73 -15.65 -25.41
CA ALA A 82 4.71 -14.78 -24.85
C ALA A 82 4.89 -14.57 -23.33
N VAL A 83 5.20 -15.62 -22.57
CA VAL A 83 5.23 -15.55 -21.09
C VAL A 83 6.52 -14.91 -20.55
N VAL A 84 7.67 -15.10 -21.22
CA VAL A 84 8.97 -14.56 -20.76
C VAL A 84 8.97 -13.04 -20.52
N PRO A 85 8.54 -12.17 -21.46
CA PRO A 85 8.52 -10.73 -21.21
C PRO A 85 7.54 -10.33 -20.10
N LEU A 86 6.43 -11.07 -19.95
CA LEU A 86 5.47 -10.84 -18.87
C LEU A 86 6.09 -11.16 -17.51
N VAL A 87 6.83 -12.26 -17.39
CA VAL A 87 7.57 -12.62 -16.18
C VAL A 87 8.65 -11.59 -15.86
N GLY A 88 9.29 -11.00 -16.88
CA GLY A 88 10.19 -9.86 -16.71
C GLY A 88 9.51 -8.68 -16.00
N ARG A 89 8.27 -8.35 -16.38
CA ARG A 89 7.46 -7.32 -15.67
C ARG A 89 7.13 -7.75 -14.25
N LEU A 90 6.72 -9.01 -14.05
CA LEU A 90 6.41 -9.52 -12.72
C LEU A 90 7.60 -9.46 -11.76
N LYS A 91 8.82 -9.75 -12.27
CA LYS A 91 10.07 -9.57 -11.56
C LYS A 91 10.31 -8.10 -11.22
N LYS A 92 10.16 -7.19 -12.19
CA LYS A 92 10.30 -5.74 -11.98
C LYS A 92 9.37 -5.22 -10.88
N PHE A 93 8.12 -5.65 -10.84
CA PHE A 93 7.17 -5.23 -9.80
C PHE A 93 7.56 -5.73 -8.41
N TYR A 94 8.04 -6.98 -8.31
CA TYR A 94 8.57 -7.51 -7.05
C TYR A 94 9.82 -6.76 -6.59
N GLU A 95 10.76 -6.47 -7.50
CA GLU A 95 11.96 -5.69 -7.15
C GLU A 95 11.60 -4.26 -6.74
N PHE A 96 10.58 -3.67 -7.36
CA PHE A 96 10.04 -2.37 -6.95
C PHE A 96 9.46 -2.40 -5.53
N SER A 97 8.82 -3.50 -5.10
CA SER A 97 8.31 -3.60 -3.72
C SER A 97 9.43 -3.49 -2.67
N GLN A 98 10.63 -3.99 -2.99
CA GLN A 98 11.81 -3.86 -2.11
C GLN A 98 12.30 -2.41 -2.02
N ARG A 99 12.26 -1.67 -3.13
CA ARG A 99 12.57 -0.22 -3.14
C ARG A 99 11.53 0.57 -2.35
N LEU A 100 10.27 0.15 -2.41
CA LEU A 100 9.18 0.77 -1.67
C LEU A 100 9.32 0.55 -0.16
N GLU A 101 9.74 -0.64 0.28
CA GLU A 101 10.07 -0.91 1.69
C GLU A 101 11.20 0.00 2.18
N ALA A 102 12.27 0.18 1.39
CA ALA A 102 13.37 1.06 1.75
C ALA A 102 12.94 2.53 1.86
N ALA A 103 12.13 3.02 0.91
CA ALA A 103 11.57 4.38 0.95
C ALA A 103 10.66 4.57 2.17
N LEU A 104 9.84 3.57 2.51
CA LEU A 104 9.02 3.57 3.72
C LEU A 104 9.89 3.69 4.97
N HIS A 105 11.01 2.96 5.07
CA HIS A 105 11.92 3.04 6.22
C HIS A 105 12.52 4.45 6.38
N SER A 106 12.93 5.09 5.29
CA SER A 106 13.43 6.48 5.34
C SER A 106 12.35 7.45 5.84
N LEU A 107 11.10 7.30 5.37
CA LEU A 107 9.98 8.13 5.83
C LEU A 107 9.64 7.90 7.29
N LEU A 108 9.54 6.64 7.73
CA LEU A 108 9.27 6.31 9.13
C LEU A 108 10.38 6.86 10.02
N GLY A 109 11.66 6.73 9.62
CA GLY A 109 12.79 7.30 10.35
C GLY A 109 12.67 8.81 10.55
N ALA A 110 12.22 9.55 9.54
CA ALA A 110 12.00 10.99 9.66
C ALA A 110 10.75 11.33 10.48
N LEU A 111 9.60 10.71 10.16
CA LEU A 111 8.29 11.04 10.73
C LEU A 111 8.05 10.50 12.15
N THR A 112 8.99 9.75 12.71
CA THR A 112 8.82 9.11 14.02
C THR A 112 10.02 9.30 14.96
N ASN A 113 11.04 10.07 14.56
CA ASN A 113 12.20 10.32 15.42
C ASN A 113 11.85 11.11 16.70
N GLU A 114 12.82 11.24 17.62
CA GLU A 114 12.60 11.91 18.91
C GLU A 114 12.76 13.45 18.85
N ALA A 115 12.82 14.06 17.67
CA ALA A 115 12.95 15.52 17.55
C ALA A 115 11.72 16.25 18.10
N TYR A 116 10.54 15.62 18.04
CA TYR A 116 9.31 16.14 18.62
C TYR A 116 8.69 15.12 19.56
N SER A 117 8.00 15.62 20.60
CA SER A 117 7.33 14.78 21.59
C SER A 117 5.92 14.32 21.16
N ASP A 118 5.41 14.84 20.05
CA ASP A 118 4.03 14.66 19.59
C ASP A 118 4.00 14.39 18.07
N PRO A 119 3.45 13.24 17.62
CA PRO A 119 3.29 12.91 16.21
C PRO A 119 2.54 13.96 15.39
N THR A 120 1.63 14.71 16.02
CA THR A 120 0.94 15.84 15.40
C THR A 120 1.95 16.87 14.87
N GLN A 121 3.03 17.12 15.62
CA GLN A 121 4.07 18.07 15.22
C GLN A 121 4.91 17.57 14.06
N HIS A 122 5.22 16.28 13.99
CA HIS A 122 5.87 15.69 12.81
C HIS A 122 5.03 15.94 11.57
N LEU A 123 3.75 15.56 11.59
CA LEU A 123 2.87 15.69 10.43
C LEU A 123 2.56 17.16 10.06
N GLU A 124 2.48 18.07 11.02
CA GLU A 124 2.26 19.49 10.76
C GLU A 124 3.50 20.17 10.15
N ARG A 125 4.71 19.76 10.56
CA ARG A 125 5.98 20.36 10.13
C ARG A 125 6.58 19.70 8.90
N GLU A 126 6.52 18.38 8.81
CA GLU A 126 7.12 17.55 7.77
C GLU A 126 6.06 17.14 6.74
N GLN A 127 5.31 18.13 6.23
CA GLN A 127 4.17 17.89 5.35
C GLN A 127 4.56 17.25 4.02
N ALA A 128 5.77 17.53 3.51
CA ALA A 128 6.21 16.95 2.25
C ALA A 128 6.52 15.46 2.41
N LEU A 129 7.12 15.06 3.54
CA LEU A 129 7.32 13.65 3.87
C LEU A 129 6.00 12.93 4.19
N ALA A 130 5.09 13.59 4.91
CA ALA A 130 3.74 13.06 5.14
C ALA A 130 2.97 12.84 3.82
N LYS A 131 3.11 13.76 2.86
CA LYS A 131 2.58 13.62 1.50
C LYS A 131 3.22 12.43 0.77
N GLN A 132 4.54 12.28 0.80
CA GLN A 132 5.20 11.13 0.16
C GLN A 132 4.79 9.79 0.78
N PHE A 133 4.60 9.74 2.10
CA PHE A 133 4.07 8.55 2.76
C PHE A 133 2.66 8.22 2.27
N ALA A 134 1.81 9.24 2.14
CA ALA A 134 0.49 9.11 1.55
C ALA A 134 0.54 8.65 0.08
N GLU A 135 1.48 9.14 -0.73
CA GLU A 135 1.69 8.73 -2.12
C GLU A 135 2.15 7.26 -2.24
N ILE A 136 3.02 6.78 -1.33
CA ILE A 136 3.39 5.35 -1.23
C ILE A 136 2.16 4.49 -0.96
N LEU A 137 1.32 4.88 -0.01
CA LEU A 137 0.08 4.14 0.33
C LEU A 137 -0.93 4.15 -0.83
N HIS A 138 -1.05 5.28 -1.51
CA HIS A 138 -1.91 5.42 -2.67
C HIS A 138 -1.48 4.48 -3.80
N PHE A 139 -0.18 4.45 -4.14
CA PHE A 139 0.38 3.51 -5.11
C PHE A 139 0.09 2.06 -4.70
N THR A 140 0.36 1.72 -3.44
CA THR A 140 0.21 0.36 -2.90
C THR A 140 -1.20 -0.18 -3.08
N LEU A 141 -2.22 0.58 -2.67
CA LEU A 141 -3.61 0.14 -2.79
C LEU A 141 -4.05 0.04 -4.25
N ARG A 142 -3.62 0.96 -5.11
CA ARG A 142 -3.92 0.88 -6.56
C ARG A 142 -3.27 -0.31 -7.23
N PHE A 143 -2.03 -0.63 -6.90
CA PHE A 143 -1.34 -1.81 -7.41
C PHE A 143 -2.11 -3.07 -7.03
N ASP A 144 -2.49 -3.17 -5.74
CA ASP A 144 -3.18 -4.35 -5.21
C ASP A 144 -4.60 -4.49 -5.79
N GLU A 145 -5.34 -3.39 -5.99
CA GLU A 145 -6.64 -3.38 -6.69
C GLU A 145 -6.53 -3.96 -8.12
N LEU A 146 -5.52 -3.52 -8.88
CA LEU A 146 -5.27 -4.04 -10.24
C LEU A 146 -4.84 -5.51 -10.22
N LYS A 147 -3.99 -5.89 -9.27
CA LYS A 147 -3.54 -7.28 -9.12
C LYS A 147 -4.70 -8.21 -8.79
N MET A 148 -5.58 -7.82 -7.87
CA MET A 148 -6.71 -8.65 -7.43
C MET A 148 -7.69 -8.96 -8.56
N THR A 149 -7.81 -8.06 -9.54
CA THR A 149 -8.71 -8.24 -10.69
C THR A 149 -8.05 -8.97 -11.88
N ASN A 150 -6.76 -9.33 -11.78
CA ASN A 150 -6.01 -9.95 -12.86
C ASN A 150 -5.46 -11.35 -12.49
N PRO A 151 -6.25 -12.42 -12.68
CA PRO A 151 -5.81 -13.78 -12.37
C PRO A 151 -4.69 -14.30 -13.28
N ALA A 152 -4.41 -13.64 -14.42
CA ALA A 152 -3.36 -14.07 -15.33
C ALA A 152 -1.96 -13.97 -14.69
N ILE A 153 -1.74 -13.02 -13.79
CA ILE A 153 -0.46 -12.81 -13.10
C ILE A 153 0.06 -14.09 -12.43
N GLN A 154 -0.78 -14.75 -11.63
CA GLN A 154 -0.38 -15.99 -10.95
C GLN A 154 -0.26 -17.17 -11.92
N ASN A 155 -1.16 -17.24 -12.91
CA ASN A 155 -1.19 -18.33 -13.89
C ASN A 155 0.08 -18.33 -14.77
N ASP A 156 0.45 -17.17 -15.29
CA ASP A 156 1.61 -16.97 -16.15
C ASP A 156 2.90 -17.30 -15.40
N PHE A 157 3.05 -16.79 -14.17
CA PHE A 157 4.21 -17.10 -13.35
C PHE A 157 4.29 -18.59 -12.97
N SER A 158 3.16 -19.21 -12.65
CA SER A 158 3.08 -20.65 -12.36
C SER A 158 3.41 -21.51 -13.59
N TYR A 159 3.00 -21.09 -14.79
CA TYR A 159 3.39 -21.75 -16.03
C TYR A 159 4.89 -21.61 -16.28
N TYR A 160 5.43 -20.39 -16.19
CA TYR A 160 6.86 -20.12 -16.37
C TYR A 160 7.72 -21.02 -15.46
N ARG A 161 7.41 -21.09 -14.16
CA ARG A 161 8.16 -21.94 -13.21
C ARG A 161 8.14 -23.42 -13.60
N ARG A 162 6.99 -23.96 -13.99
CA ARG A 162 6.86 -25.37 -14.41
C ARG A 162 7.65 -25.66 -15.68
N THR A 163 7.59 -24.76 -16.66
CA THR A 163 8.30 -24.91 -17.93
C THR A 163 9.82 -24.79 -17.74
N LEU A 164 10.27 -23.81 -16.96
CA LEU A 164 11.70 -23.63 -16.65
C LEU A 164 12.29 -24.85 -15.93
N SER A 165 11.56 -25.42 -14.96
CA SER A 165 12.00 -26.63 -14.26
C SER A 165 12.16 -27.82 -15.21
N ARG A 166 11.28 -27.96 -16.22
CA ARG A 166 11.36 -29.03 -17.23
C ARG A 166 12.54 -28.80 -18.20
N MET A 167 12.75 -27.57 -18.65
CA MET A 167 13.88 -27.21 -19.53
C MET A 167 15.23 -27.51 -18.87
N ARG A 168 15.37 -27.18 -17.58
CA ARG A 168 16.59 -27.48 -16.80
C ARG A 168 16.84 -28.98 -16.63
N LEU A 169 15.81 -29.79 -16.44
CA LEU A 169 15.95 -31.26 -16.38
C LEU A 169 16.40 -31.86 -17.73
N ASN A 170 16.06 -31.21 -18.84
CA ASN A 170 16.41 -31.64 -20.19
C ASN A 170 17.73 -31.04 -20.70
N ASN A 171 18.52 -30.36 -19.84
CA ASN A 171 19.77 -29.68 -20.19
C ASN A 171 19.67 -28.68 -21.35
N VAL A 172 18.50 -28.09 -21.58
CA VAL A 172 18.35 -26.99 -22.54
C VAL A 172 18.89 -25.72 -21.86
N PRO A 173 19.91 -25.04 -22.40
CA PRO A 173 20.40 -23.79 -21.84
C PRO A 173 19.26 -22.77 -21.83
N ALA A 174 18.89 -22.28 -20.65
CA ALA A 174 18.00 -21.13 -20.54
C ALA A 174 18.85 -19.89 -20.85
N GLU A 175 18.94 -19.50 -22.12
CA GLU A 175 19.70 -18.32 -22.52
C GLU A 175 18.92 -17.05 -22.19
N GLY A 176 19.40 -16.29 -21.20
CA GLY A 176 18.97 -14.91 -20.97
C GLY A 176 19.50 -14.31 -19.66
N GLU A 177 20.12 -13.13 -19.73
CA GLU A 177 20.57 -12.34 -18.56
C GLU A 177 19.42 -11.98 -17.57
N ASN A 178 18.17 -12.23 -17.96
CA ASN A 178 16.96 -11.96 -17.18
C ASN A 178 16.34 -13.20 -16.51
N GLU A 179 17.03 -14.36 -16.49
CA GLU A 179 16.50 -15.58 -15.89
C GLU A 179 16.22 -15.41 -14.39
N VAL A 180 15.03 -15.83 -13.94
CA VAL A 180 14.68 -15.86 -12.52
C VAL A 180 15.28 -17.13 -11.92
N ASN A 181 16.28 -16.98 -11.06
CA ASN A 181 16.83 -18.13 -10.33
C ASN A 181 15.76 -18.77 -9.40
N ASN A 182 15.99 -20.01 -8.94
CA ASN A 182 14.98 -20.74 -8.16
C ASN A 182 14.60 -20.04 -6.85
N GLU A 183 15.56 -19.39 -6.18
CA GLU A 183 15.31 -18.70 -4.92
C GLU A 183 14.42 -17.45 -5.13
N LEU A 184 14.79 -16.60 -6.08
CA LEU A 184 14.01 -15.44 -6.47
C LEU A 184 12.61 -15.85 -6.96
N ALA A 185 12.51 -16.95 -7.71
CA ALA A 185 11.22 -17.46 -8.16
C ALA A 185 10.30 -17.88 -7.01
N ASN A 186 10.86 -18.43 -5.92
CA ASN A 186 10.09 -18.75 -4.72
C ASN A 186 9.58 -17.48 -4.03
N ARG A 187 10.43 -16.45 -3.89
CA ARG A 187 10.03 -15.17 -3.28
C ARG A 187 8.95 -14.46 -4.10
N ILE A 188 9.12 -14.39 -5.43
CA ILE A 188 8.10 -13.83 -6.33
C ILE A 188 6.78 -14.62 -6.26
N SER A 189 6.85 -15.95 -6.12
CA SER A 189 5.63 -16.77 -5.99
C SER A 189 4.86 -16.44 -4.71
N LEU A 190 5.57 -16.30 -3.59
CA LEU A 190 4.95 -15.91 -2.31
C LEU A 190 4.36 -14.51 -2.40
N PHE A 191 5.11 -13.56 -2.98
CA PHE A 191 4.62 -12.20 -3.22
C PHE A 191 3.27 -12.22 -3.96
N TYR A 192 3.17 -12.87 -5.11
CA TYR A 192 1.91 -12.88 -5.86
C TYR A 192 0.81 -13.78 -5.28
N ALA A 193 1.13 -14.70 -4.37
CA ALA A 193 0.14 -15.53 -3.68
C ALA A 193 -0.74 -14.70 -2.74
N ASP A 194 -0.18 -13.67 -2.11
CA ASP A 194 -0.94 -12.74 -1.25
C ASP A 194 -1.95 -11.91 -2.07
N ALA A 195 -3.15 -11.68 -1.54
CA ALA A 195 -4.18 -10.90 -2.21
C ALA A 195 -3.73 -9.45 -2.47
N THR A 196 -3.04 -8.87 -1.49
CA THR A 196 -2.56 -7.48 -1.47
C THR A 196 -1.04 -7.46 -1.29
N PRO A 197 -0.27 -7.81 -2.33
CA PRO A 197 1.17 -8.04 -2.22
C PRO A 197 1.98 -6.79 -1.81
N MET A 198 1.67 -5.62 -2.36
CA MET A 198 2.38 -4.38 -1.98
C MET A 198 2.05 -3.97 -0.55
N LEU A 199 0.78 -4.10 -0.16
CA LEU A 199 0.37 -3.77 1.20
C LEU A 199 0.97 -4.73 2.23
N LYS A 200 1.09 -6.02 1.89
CA LYS A 200 1.80 -6.99 2.73
C LYS A 200 3.27 -6.60 2.91
N THR A 201 3.95 -6.19 1.83
CA THR A 201 5.32 -5.68 1.88
C THR A 201 5.42 -4.45 2.81
N LEU A 202 4.49 -3.49 2.74
CA LEU A 202 4.51 -2.34 3.64
C LEU A 202 4.21 -2.70 5.10
N SER A 203 3.25 -3.60 5.35
CA SER A 203 2.95 -4.07 6.72
C SER A 203 4.15 -4.78 7.36
N ASP A 204 4.80 -5.65 6.60
CA ASP A 204 6.01 -6.34 7.06
C ASP A 204 7.18 -5.38 7.23
N GLY A 205 7.35 -4.45 6.28
CA GLY A 205 8.35 -3.39 6.34
C GLY A 205 8.19 -2.50 7.57
N THR A 206 6.96 -2.10 7.90
CA THR A 206 6.66 -1.29 9.10
C THR A 206 6.92 -2.07 10.38
N THR A 207 6.53 -3.35 10.42
CA THR A 207 6.80 -4.25 11.56
C THR A 207 8.30 -4.44 11.78
N LYS A 208 9.05 -4.60 10.68
CA LYS A 208 10.51 -4.71 10.69
C LYS A 208 11.17 -3.42 11.16
N PHE A 209 10.72 -2.25 10.69
CA PHE A 209 11.21 -0.95 11.16
C PHE A 209 11.13 -0.81 12.68
N VAL A 210 9.97 -1.11 13.27
CA VAL A 210 9.79 -1.08 14.74
C VAL A 210 10.69 -2.09 15.44
N SER A 211 10.87 -3.28 14.86
CA SER A 211 11.69 -4.35 15.44
C SER A 211 13.20 -4.04 15.42
N GLU A 212 13.67 -3.35 14.38
CA GLU A 212 15.07 -2.96 14.18
C GLU A 212 15.44 -1.70 14.99
N ASN A 213 14.48 -0.79 15.22
CA ASN A 213 14.67 0.45 15.97
C ASN A 213 14.24 0.32 17.44
N LYS A 214 14.85 -0.60 18.18
CA LYS A 214 14.47 -0.89 19.59
C LYS A 214 14.58 0.29 20.56
N ASN A 215 15.37 1.30 20.21
CA ASN A 215 15.51 2.52 21.01
C ASN A 215 14.36 3.49 20.79
N LEU A 216 13.60 3.31 19.70
CA LEU A 216 12.44 4.14 19.39
C LEU A 216 11.18 3.54 20.03
N PRO A 217 10.40 4.31 20.80
CA PRO A 217 9.12 3.84 21.31
C PRO A 217 8.18 3.43 20.16
N ILE A 218 7.50 2.29 20.30
CA ILE A 218 6.50 1.83 19.32
C ILE A 218 5.35 2.83 19.19
N GLU A 219 5.06 3.58 20.25
CA GLU A 219 4.08 4.66 20.24
C GLU A 219 4.42 5.72 19.18
N ASN A 220 5.68 6.04 18.92
CA ASN A 220 6.04 7.05 17.91
C ASN A 220 5.54 6.64 16.51
N THR A 221 5.70 5.36 16.15
CA THR A 221 5.22 4.84 14.86
C THR A 221 3.70 4.69 14.86
N THR A 222 3.13 4.04 15.87
CA THR A 222 1.69 3.76 15.91
C THR A 222 0.85 5.03 16.09
N ASP A 223 1.35 6.01 16.82
CA ASP A 223 0.68 7.29 16.98
C ASP A 223 0.80 8.15 15.71
N CYS A 224 1.92 8.10 14.98
CA CYS A 224 2.03 8.72 13.66
C CYS A 224 0.97 8.15 12.69
N LEU A 225 0.85 6.82 12.60
CA LEU A 225 -0.15 6.16 11.75
C LEU A 225 -1.60 6.51 12.14
N SER A 226 -1.92 6.47 13.44
CA SER A 226 -3.26 6.81 13.92
C SER A 226 -3.58 8.30 13.77
N THR A 227 -2.60 9.19 13.91
CA THR A 227 -2.77 10.62 13.66
C THR A 227 -3.05 10.87 12.18
N MET A 228 -2.30 10.25 11.26
CA MET A 228 -2.60 10.33 9.82
C MET A 228 -4.01 9.82 9.50
N ALA A 229 -4.44 8.72 10.12
CA ALA A 229 -5.80 8.18 9.94
C ALA A 229 -6.86 9.19 10.37
N SER A 230 -6.69 9.77 11.55
CA SER A 230 -7.59 10.78 12.11
C SER A 230 -7.62 12.05 11.27
N VAL A 231 -6.47 12.55 10.80
CA VAL A 231 -6.42 13.72 9.92
C VAL A 231 -7.14 13.46 8.61
N CYS A 232 -6.93 12.30 7.97
CA CYS A 232 -7.65 11.95 6.75
C CYS A 232 -9.17 11.89 7.00
N LYS A 233 -9.60 11.26 8.10
CA LYS A 233 -11.02 11.20 8.50
C LYS A 233 -11.60 12.61 8.67
N VAL A 234 -10.94 13.45 9.45
CA VAL A 234 -11.36 14.83 9.75
C VAL A 234 -11.45 15.67 8.47
N MET A 235 -10.46 15.56 7.57
CA MET A 235 -10.48 16.29 6.29
C MET A 235 -11.61 15.84 5.36
N LEU A 236 -12.05 14.58 5.47
CA LEU A 236 -13.13 14.02 4.66
C LEU A 236 -14.52 14.28 5.25
N GLU A 237 -14.66 14.26 6.58
CA GLU A 237 -15.93 14.47 7.30
C GLU A 237 -16.26 15.95 7.50
N THR A 238 -15.24 16.82 7.61
CA THR A 238 -15.44 18.26 7.82
C THR A 238 -15.62 18.99 6.49
N GLU A 239 -16.80 19.57 6.27
CA GLU A 239 -17.14 20.25 5.02
C GLU A 239 -16.16 21.39 4.67
N ASP A 240 -15.73 22.17 5.66
CA ASP A 240 -14.78 23.27 5.46
C ASP A 240 -13.40 22.78 4.99
N TYR A 241 -12.91 21.64 5.48
CA TYR A 241 -11.67 21.05 4.98
C TYR A 241 -11.87 20.42 3.61
N ARG A 242 -13.00 19.74 3.39
CA ARG A 242 -13.32 19.13 2.10
C ARG A 242 -13.42 20.17 0.97
N ARG A 243 -13.92 21.38 1.27
CA ARG A 243 -13.98 22.52 0.35
C ARG A 243 -12.61 23.11 -0.01
N ARG A 244 -11.55 22.81 0.76
CA ARG A 244 -10.18 23.27 0.43
C ARG A 244 -9.52 22.43 -0.66
N PHE A 245 -10.02 21.23 -0.93
CA PHE A 245 -9.53 20.40 -2.02
C PHE A 245 -9.86 21.04 -3.36
N THR A 246 -8.85 21.18 -4.22
CA THR A 246 -9.03 21.74 -5.56
C THR A 246 -9.16 20.65 -6.62
N SER A 247 -8.64 19.45 -6.34
CA SER A 247 -8.70 18.30 -7.23
C SER A 247 -9.78 17.29 -6.81
N GLU A 248 -10.53 16.78 -7.79
CA GLU A 248 -11.51 15.70 -7.59
C GLU A 248 -10.83 14.38 -7.15
N GLU A 249 -9.53 14.22 -7.41
CA GLU A 249 -8.74 13.05 -7.02
C GLU A 249 -8.35 13.06 -5.54
N THR A 250 -8.44 14.21 -4.85
CA THR A 250 -7.95 14.36 -3.47
C THR A 250 -8.81 13.58 -2.47
N VAL A 251 -10.13 13.50 -2.68
CA VAL A 251 -11.01 12.67 -1.83
C VAL A 251 -10.68 11.16 -1.98
N PRO A 252 -10.66 10.58 -3.19
CA PRO A 252 -10.19 9.20 -3.41
C PRO A 252 -8.78 8.92 -2.90
N PHE A 253 -7.88 9.90 -2.95
CA PHE A 253 -6.54 9.83 -2.38
C PHE A 253 -6.59 9.72 -0.85
N CYS A 254 -7.27 10.65 -0.16
CA CYS A 254 -7.42 10.64 1.30
C CYS A 254 -8.08 9.35 1.82
N LEU A 255 -9.10 8.82 1.12
CA LEU A 255 -9.75 7.55 1.49
C LEU A 255 -8.77 6.38 1.44
N ARG A 256 -7.94 6.31 0.39
CA ARG A 256 -6.87 5.30 0.25
C ARG A 256 -5.84 5.43 1.36
N VAL A 257 -5.36 6.65 1.61
CA VAL A 257 -4.37 6.91 2.66
C VAL A 257 -4.90 6.47 4.02
N MET A 258 -6.13 6.88 4.37
CA MET A 258 -6.80 6.50 5.61
C MET A 258 -6.85 4.97 5.79
N VAL A 259 -7.30 4.24 4.77
CA VAL A 259 -7.36 2.77 4.83
C VAL A 259 -5.97 2.13 4.90
N GLY A 260 -5.00 2.67 4.16
CA GLY A 260 -3.61 2.22 4.19
C GLY A 260 -3.01 2.31 5.59
N VAL A 261 -3.06 3.48 6.23
CA VAL A 261 -2.51 3.65 7.58
C VAL A 261 -3.28 2.87 8.65
N ILE A 262 -4.59 2.65 8.48
CA ILE A 262 -5.39 1.79 9.36
C ILE A 262 -4.84 0.36 9.35
N ILE A 263 -4.59 -0.18 8.16
CA ILE A 263 -4.08 -1.55 8.01
C ILE A 263 -2.66 -1.64 8.58
N LEU A 264 -1.78 -0.68 8.28
CA LEU A 264 -0.44 -0.66 8.88
C LEU A 264 -0.49 -0.62 10.41
N TYR A 265 -1.33 0.26 10.98
CA TYR A 265 -1.53 0.33 12.42
C TYR A 265 -2.02 -1.00 12.99
N ASP A 266 -2.97 -1.67 12.33
CA ASP A 266 -3.51 -2.94 12.79
C ASP A 266 -2.46 -4.07 12.82
N HIS A 267 -1.47 -4.04 11.92
CA HIS A 267 -0.39 -5.03 11.92
C HIS A 267 0.69 -4.75 12.97
N VAL A 268 0.97 -3.48 13.22
CA VAL A 268 2.09 -3.03 14.08
C VAL A 268 1.67 -2.88 15.54
N HIS A 269 0.48 -2.32 15.80
CA HIS A 269 0.04 -2.05 17.16
C HIS A 269 -0.31 -3.35 17.90
N PRO A 270 0.15 -3.56 19.15
CA PRO A 270 0.03 -4.86 19.84
C PRO A 270 -1.40 -5.40 19.99
N VAL A 271 -2.38 -4.51 20.12
CA VAL A 271 -3.81 -4.86 20.24
C VAL A 271 -4.62 -4.60 18.97
N GLY A 272 -3.98 -4.15 17.89
CA GLY A 272 -4.62 -3.84 16.62
C GLY A 272 -5.45 -2.56 16.61
N ALA A 273 -6.05 -2.28 15.44
CA ALA A 273 -6.88 -1.11 15.15
C ALA A 273 -8.33 -1.23 15.66
N PHE A 274 -8.73 -2.43 16.10
CA PHE A 274 -10.13 -2.75 16.42
C PHE A 274 -10.42 -2.85 17.92
N ALA A 275 -9.37 -2.87 18.76
CA ALA A 275 -9.51 -2.87 20.20
C ALA A 275 -10.08 -1.54 20.71
N LYS A 276 -10.81 -1.57 21.83
CA LYS A 276 -11.38 -0.36 22.45
C LYS A 276 -10.32 0.67 22.87
N SER A 277 -9.09 0.23 23.11
CA SER A 277 -7.95 1.07 23.47
C SER A 277 -7.16 1.57 22.26
N SER A 278 -7.58 1.22 21.03
CA SER A 278 -6.97 1.78 19.82
C SER A 278 -7.23 3.28 19.74
N LYS A 279 -6.26 4.01 19.20
CA LYS A 279 -6.39 5.44 18.90
C LYS A 279 -7.14 5.72 17.59
N ILE A 280 -7.48 4.69 16.82
CA ILE A 280 -8.21 4.83 15.56
C ILE A 280 -9.71 4.74 15.83
N ASP A 281 -10.45 5.80 15.46
CA ASP A 281 -11.91 5.78 15.40
C ASP A 281 -12.39 4.95 14.20
N MET A 282 -12.38 3.63 14.37
CA MET A 282 -12.74 2.70 13.30
C MET A 282 -14.17 2.89 12.80
N LYS A 283 -15.10 3.27 13.68
CA LYS A 283 -16.50 3.50 13.29
C LYS A 283 -16.61 4.73 12.40
N GLY A 284 -15.96 5.84 12.78
CA GLY A 284 -15.92 7.05 11.97
C GLY A 284 -15.24 6.80 10.61
N CYS A 285 -14.10 6.11 10.59
CA CYS A 285 -13.41 5.79 9.34
C CYS A 285 -14.28 4.93 8.38
N ILE A 286 -14.99 3.92 8.89
CA ILE A 286 -15.88 3.10 8.04
C ILE A 286 -17.11 3.91 7.60
N LYS A 287 -17.63 4.80 8.45
CA LYS A 287 -18.73 5.70 8.09
C LYS A 287 -18.34 6.60 6.92
N VAL A 288 -17.17 7.26 7.01
CA VAL A 288 -16.62 8.09 5.91
C VAL A 288 -16.50 7.30 4.61
N LEU A 289 -16.07 6.04 4.65
CA LEU A 289 -16.06 5.17 3.46
C LEU A 289 -17.47 4.89 2.93
N LYS A 290 -18.44 4.63 3.80
CA LYS A 290 -19.83 4.31 3.40
C LYS A 290 -20.63 5.51 2.90
N ASP A 291 -20.21 6.73 3.23
CA ASP A 291 -20.83 7.96 2.74
C ASP A 291 -20.45 8.24 1.27
N GLU A 292 -19.44 7.55 0.74
CA GLU A 292 -19.02 7.64 -0.66
C GLU A 292 -19.72 6.60 -1.57
N PRO A 293 -19.81 6.85 -2.88
CA PRO A 293 -20.44 5.89 -3.81
C PRO A 293 -19.78 4.51 -3.73
N GLN A 294 -20.59 3.46 -3.54
CA GLN A 294 -20.11 2.09 -3.27
C GLN A 294 -19.07 1.59 -4.30
N ASN A 295 -19.26 1.90 -5.59
CA ASN A 295 -18.35 1.52 -6.66
C ASN A 295 -16.92 2.08 -6.48
N ASN A 296 -16.78 3.21 -5.78
CA ASN A 296 -15.50 3.88 -5.58
C ASN A 296 -14.73 3.35 -4.36
N VAL A 297 -15.42 2.73 -3.41
CA VAL A 297 -14.85 2.34 -2.10
C VAL A 297 -14.89 0.84 -1.82
N GLU A 298 -15.57 0.03 -2.65
CA GLU A 298 -15.67 -1.42 -2.43
C GLU A 298 -14.29 -2.10 -2.38
N GLY A 299 -13.31 -1.64 -3.17
CA GLY A 299 -11.92 -2.10 -3.09
C GLY A 299 -11.31 -1.85 -1.71
N LEU A 300 -11.52 -0.65 -1.17
CA LEU A 300 -11.01 -0.24 0.15
C LEU A 300 -11.70 -0.98 1.29
N LEU A 301 -13.02 -1.18 1.21
CA LEU A 301 -13.77 -2.00 2.17
C LEU A 301 -13.29 -3.46 2.14
N ASN A 302 -12.97 -4.01 0.96
CA ASN A 302 -12.38 -5.34 0.84
C ASN A 302 -10.97 -5.42 1.42
N ALA A 303 -10.15 -4.38 1.26
CA ALA A 303 -8.84 -4.31 1.92
C ALA A 303 -8.99 -4.38 3.46
N LEU A 304 -9.96 -3.64 4.03
CA LEU A 304 -10.27 -3.73 5.46
C LEU A 304 -10.82 -5.10 5.87
N ARG A 305 -11.58 -5.80 5.02
CA ARG A 305 -12.15 -7.13 5.34
C ARG A 305 -11.11 -8.24 5.34
N TYR A 306 -10.15 -8.17 4.41
CA TYR A 306 -9.31 -9.32 4.08
C TYR A 306 -7.83 -9.13 4.44
N THR A 307 -7.35 -7.90 4.61
CA THR A 307 -5.93 -7.63 4.88
C THR A 307 -5.65 -7.24 6.33
N THR A 308 -6.67 -6.90 7.11
CA THR A 308 -6.52 -6.63 8.55
C THR A 308 -6.23 -7.91 9.34
N LYS A 309 -5.43 -7.78 10.39
CA LYS A 309 -5.01 -8.85 11.29
C LYS A 309 -6.04 -9.11 12.39
N HIS A 310 -6.62 -8.07 12.99
CA HIS A 310 -7.43 -8.22 14.21
C HIS A 310 -8.95 -8.05 14.01
N LEU A 311 -9.44 -7.86 12.77
CA LEU A 311 -10.88 -7.71 12.50
C LEU A 311 -11.69 -8.91 13.02
N ASN A 312 -11.15 -10.12 12.88
CA ASN A 312 -11.86 -11.35 13.21
C ASN A 312 -11.76 -11.75 14.70
N ASP A 313 -10.94 -11.05 15.50
CA ASP A 313 -10.77 -11.34 16.92
C ASP A 313 -12.08 -11.29 17.71
N GLU A 314 -12.21 -12.12 18.74
CA GLU A 314 -13.41 -12.14 19.59
C GLU A 314 -13.64 -10.81 20.33
N SER A 315 -12.55 -10.08 20.62
CA SER A 315 -12.55 -8.77 21.26
C SER A 315 -13.07 -7.64 20.37
N THR A 316 -13.10 -7.84 19.04
CA THR A 316 -13.51 -6.83 18.07
C THR A 316 -15.01 -6.54 18.15
N ASN A 317 -15.35 -5.25 18.20
CA ASN A 317 -16.72 -4.78 18.38
C ASN A 317 -17.66 -5.34 17.28
N LYS A 318 -18.75 -6.02 17.68
CA LYS A 318 -19.76 -6.59 16.77
C LYS A 318 -20.35 -5.57 15.80
N THR A 319 -20.47 -4.31 16.22
CA THR A 319 -20.95 -3.21 15.36
C THR A 319 -20.01 -2.99 14.19
N ILE A 320 -18.69 -2.93 14.45
CA ILE A 320 -17.67 -2.76 13.40
C ILE A 320 -17.70 -3.95 12.44
N LYS A 321 -17.79 -5.18 12.97
CA LYS A 321 -17.93 -6.39 12.13
C LYS A 321 -19.16 -6.30 11.22
N SER A 322 -20.31 -5.89 11.75
CA SER A 322 -21.54 -5.72 10.97
C SER A 322 -21.41 -4.61 9.92
N MET A 323 -20.74 -3.49 10.24
CA MET A 323 -20.49 -2.43 9.27
C MET A 323 -19.63 -2.91 8.08
N LEU A 324 -18.75 -3.89 8.29
CA LEU A 324 -17.90 -4.46 7.24
C LEU A 324 -18.47 -5.75 6.62
N GLN A 325 -19.64 -6.23 7.02
CA GLN A 325 -20.27 -7.34 6.30
C GLN A 325 -20.68 -6.88 4.89
N LYS A 326 -20.59 -7.79 3.92
CA LYS A 326 -21.21 -7.57 2.60
C LYS A 326 -22.71 -7.80 2.79
N ASP A 327 -23.51 -6.83 2.35
CA ASP A 327 -24.96 -6.97 2.22
C ASP A 327 -25.29 -8.08 1.20
#